data_AF-A0A351SCQ1-F1
#
_entry.id   AF-A0A351SCQ1-F1
#
_cell.length_a   1.000
_cell.length_b   1.000
_cell.length_c   1.000
_cell.angle_alpha   90.00
_cell.angle_beta   90.00
_cell.angle_gamma   90.00
#
_symmetry.space_group_name_H-M   'P 1'
#
loop_
_entity.id
_entity.type
_entity.pdbx_description
1 polymer ?
#
loop_
_entity_poly.entity_id
_entity_poly.type
_entity_poly.pdbx_seq_one_letter_code
_entity_poly.pdbx_strand_id
1 'polypeptide(L)' 'DLYGSDEPYWQDVGTLDAYYEANMDLLSVTPRLNLYDPNWSIWTYQEQLPPAKFIFDDDGRRGYAVDSMV' A
#
# COMPACT_ATOMS: atom_id res chain seq x y z
N ASP A 1 -16.10 2.65 -9.62
CA ASP A 1 -16.43 1.29 -9.18
C ASP A 1 -15.59 0.92 -7.99
N LEU A 2 -16.21 0.35 -6.95
CA LEU A 2 -15.60 0.04 -5.64
C LEU A 2 -15.01 -1.38 -5.56
N TYR A 3 -14.95 -2.07 -6.69
CA TYR A 3 -14.27 -3.34 -6.84
C TYR A 3 -13.10 -3.05 -7.78
N GLY A 4 -11.87 -3.39 -7.37
CA GLY A 4 -10.69 -3.27 -8.22
C GLY A 4 -11.00 -3.81 -9.61
N SER A 5 -10.47 -3.15 -10.64
CA SER A 5 -10.69 -3.54 -12.03
C SER A 5 -10.53 -5.05 -12.19
N ASP A 6 -11.52 -5.75 -12.76
CA ASP A 6 -11.45 -7.18 -13.13
C ASP A 6 -10.36 -7.48 -14.19
N GLU A 7 -9.48 -6.52 -14.47
CA GLU A 7 -8.35 -6.66 -15.37
C GLU A 7 -7.24 -7.47 -14.67
N PRO A 8 -6.75 -8.54 -15.33
CA PRO A 8 -5.61 -9.29 -14.82
C PRO A 8 -4.41 -8.37 -14.58
N TYR A 9 -3.86 -8.41 -13.36
CA TYR A 9 -2.70 -7.61 -13.00
C TYR A 9 -1.39 -8.33 -13.33
N TRP A 10 -0.55 -7.70 -14.14
CA TRP A 10 0.85 -8.09 -14.37
C TRP A 10 1.68 -6.84 -14.68
N GLN A 11 2.87 -6.75 -14.10
CA GLN A 11 3.80 -5.64 -14.32
C GLN A 11 5.22 -6.21 -14.46
N ASP A 12 5.89 -5.91 -15.58
CA ASP A 12 7.33 -6.14 -15.70
C ASP A 12 8.09 -5.03 -14.99
N VAL A 13 8.99 -5.42 -14.10
CA VAL A 13 9.78 -4.51 -13.25
C VAL A 13 11.20 -4.39 -13.81
N GLY A 14 11.30 -4.15 -15.13
CA GLY A 14 12.56 -4.16 -15.87
C GLY A 14 13.35 -2.83 -15.84
N THR A 15 12.72 -1.73 -15.43
CA THR A 15 13.34 -0.39 -15.35
C THR A 15 13.11 0.24 -13.98
N LEU A 16 13.92 1.26 -13.64
CA LEU A 16 13.76 2.00 -12.39
C LEU A 16 12.40 2.70 -12.30
N ASP A 17 11.95 3.30 -13.40
CA ASP A 17 10.65 3.98 -13.46
C ASP A 17 9.51 2.97 -13.26
N ALA A 18 9.57 1.80 -13.91
CA ALA A 18 8.57 0.74 -13.73
C ALA A 18 8.52 0.21 -12.28
N TYR A 19 9.69 0.08 -11.63
CA TYR A 19 9.76 -0.27 -10.22
C TYR A 19 9.11 0.79 -9.32
N TYR A 20 9.40 2.07 -9.57
CA TYR A 20 8.81 3.17 -8.83
C TYR A 20 7.28 3.19 -9.00
N GLU A 21 6.80 3.13 -10.24
CA GLU A 21 5.37 3.11 -10.57
C GLU A 21 4.63 1.93 -9.92
N ALA A 22 5.20 0.72 -9.96
CA ALA A 22 4.60 -0.46 -9.35
C ALA A 22 4.41 -0.32 -7.83
N ASN A 23 5.36 0.33 -7.14
CA ASN A 23 5.24 0.57 -5.69
C ASN A 23 4.27 1.71 -5.39
N MET A 24 4.29 2.79 -6.19
CA MET A 24 3.37 3.92 -5.98
C MET A 24 1.91 3.54 -6.25
N ASP A 25 1.64 2.57 -7.13
CA ASP A 25 0.29 2.05 -7.38
C ASP A 25 -0.38 1.53 -6.09
N LEU A 26 0.40 0.95 -5.18
CA LEU A 26 -0.08 0.43 -3.89
C LEU A 26 -0.59 1.52 -2.94
N LEU A 27 -0.21 2.78 -3.17
CA LEU A 27 -0.64 3.93 -2.37
C LEU A 27 -2.02 4.46 -2.83
N SER A 28 -2.54 3.97 -3.95
CA SER A 28 -3.87 4.33 -4.45
C SER A 28 -4.97 3.88 -3.49
N VAL A 29 -6.09 4.62 -3.45
CA VAL A 29 -7.31 4.23 -2.72
C VAL A 29 -7.85 2.89 -3.21
N THR A 30 -7.66 2.59 -4.49
CA THR A 30 -8.00 1.30 -5.10
C THR A 30 -6.81 0.87 -5.93
N PRO A 31 -5.83 0.17 -5.33
CA PRO A 31 -4.65 -0.29 -6.06
C PRO A 31 -5.05 -1.36 -7.07
N ARG A 32 -4.32 -1.45 -8.19
CA ARG A 32 -4.59 -2.49 -9.21
C ARG A 32 -4.21 -3.87 -8.70
N LEU A 33 -3.21 -3.94 -7.82
CA LEU A 33 -2.87 -5.13 -7.04
C LEU A 33 -3.40 -5.01 -5.60
N ASN A 34 -4.37 -5.86 -5.25
CA ASN A 34 -4.91 -5.92 -3.89
C ASN A 34 -4.04 -6.81 -2.98
N LEU A 35 -3.19 -6.19 -2.15
CA LEU A 35 -2.38 -6.91 -1.16
C LEU A 35 -3.18 -7.41 0.06
N TYR A 36 -4.43 -6.98 0.20
CA TYR A 36 -5.30 -7.28 1.35
C TYR A 36 -6.34 -8.35 1.04
N ASP A 37 -6.23 -9.08 -0.07
CA ASP A 37 -7.14 -10.19 -0.40
C ASP A 37 -6.94 -11.36 0.59
N PRO A 38 -7.94 -11.68 1.43
CA PRO A 38 -7.83 -12.81 2.37
C PRO A 38 -7.86 -14.17 1.68
N ASN A 39 -8.31 -14.27 0.42
CA ASN A 39 -8.33 -15.51 -0.34
C ASN A 39 -6.99 -15.78 -1.04
N TRP A 40 -6.16 -14.73 -1.21
CA TRP A 40 -4.87 -14.82 -1.89
C TRP A 40 -3.79 -14.00 -1.17
N SER A 41 -3.50 -14.39 0.07
CA SER A 41 -2.49 -13.69 0.89
C SER A 41 -1.07 -13.92 0.38
N ILE A 42 -0.27 -12.85 0.38
CA ILE A 42 1.16 -12.90 0.08
C ILE A 42 1.94 -13.11 1.38
N TRP A 43 2.66 -14.22 1.47
CA TRP A 43 3.46 -14.55 2.65
C TRP A 43 4.87 -14.01 2.53
N THR A 44 5.35 -13.35 3.59
CA THR A 44 6.71 -12.83 3.71
C THR A 44 7.20 -12.98 5.15
N TYR A 45 8.44 -12.58 5.40
CA TYR A 45 8.99 -12.54 6.74
C TYR A 45 8.21 -11.55 7.63
N GLN A 46 7.67 -12.04 8.75
CA GLN A 46 6.98 -11.21 9.73
C GLN A 46 7.96 -10.67 10.77
N GLU A 47 8.46 -9.47 10.51
CA GLU A 47 9.34 -8.77 11.43
C GLU A 47 8.56 -8.21 12.64
N GLN A 48 9.18 -8.25 13.83
CA GLN A 48 8.63 -7.62 15.03
C GLN A 48 9.06 -6.15 15.07
N LEU A 49 8.24 -5.28 14.47
CA LEU A 49 8.48 -3.84 14.43
C LEU A 49 7.58 -3.11 15.43
N PRO A 50 8.04 -2.02 16.06
CA PRO A 50 7.15 -1.15 16.81
C PRO A 50 6.12 -0.50 15.88
N PRO A 51 4.93 -0.10 16.39
CA PRO A 51 3.93 0.59 15.59
C PRO A 51 4.46 1.89 14.97
N ALA A 52 3.85 2.32 13.86
CA ALA A 52 4.16 3.61 13.26
C ALA A 52 3.90 4.75 14.26
N LYS A 53 4.94 5.56 14.55
CA LYS A 53 4.89 6.63 15.53
C LYS A 53 4.71 8.00 14.86
N PHE A 54 3.63 8.68 15.20
CA PHE A 54 3.39 10.08 14.85
C PHE A 54 3.71 10.97 16.07
N ILE A 55 4.53 12.00 15.90
CA ILE A 55 5.12 12.76 17.03
C ILE A 55 4.45 14.11 17.25
N PHE A 56 4.06 14.78 16.16
CA PHE A 56 3.51 16.13 16.24
C PHE A 56 2.02 16.11 16.58
N ASP A 57 1.61 17.04 17.45
CA ASP A 57 0.23 17.22 17.90
C ASP A 57 -0.28 18.66 17.67
N ASP A 58 0.56 19.52 17.08
CA ASP A 58 0.20 20.90 16.79
C ASP A 58 -0.75 20.98 15.59
N ASP A 59 -1.63 21.98 15.61
CA ASP A 59 -2.51 22.27 14.48
C ASP A 59 -1.66 22.52 13.20
N GLY A 60 -2.03 21.86 12.10
CA GLY A 60 -1.28 21.85 10.84
C GLY A 60 -0.03 20.95 10.79
N ARG A 61 0.40 20.32 11.89
CA ARG A 61 1.52 19.35 11.90
C ARG A 61 1.13 17.99 12.45
N ARG A 62 -0.08 17.82 13.00
CA ARG A 62 -0.55 16.54 13.54
C ARG A 62 -0.49 15.43 12.48
N GLY A 63 0.14 14.31 12.83
CA GLY A 63 0.14 13.12 11.99
C GLY A 63 -1.20 12.40 12.08
N TYR A 64 -1.78 12.06 10.93
CA TYR A 64 -3.00 11.26 10.83
C TYR A 64 -2.74 10.08 9.90
N ALA A 65 -3.20 8.89 10.30
CA ALA A 65 -3.39 7.75 9.41
C ALA A 65 -4.90 7.60 9.23
N VAL A 66 -5.39 7.91 8.03
CA VAL A 66 -6.81 7.81 7.67
C VAL A 66 -6.90 6.80 6.53
N ASP A 67 -7.90 5.91 6.59
CA ASP A 67 -8.12 4.87 5.58
C ASP A 67 -6.85 4.03 5.29
N SER A 68 -6.06 3.77 6.33
CA SER A 68 -4.77 3.09 6.27
C SER A 68 -4.73 1.90 7.22
N MET A 69 -4.00 0.85 6.86
CA MET A 69 -3.63 -0.23 7.78
C MET A 69 -2.28 0.11 8.44
N VAL A 70 -2.14 -0.10 9.75
CA VAL A 70 -0.95 0.27 10.55
C VAL A 70 -0.54 -0.89 11.45
#